data_AF-A0A060BVB8-F1
#
_entry.id   AF-A0A060BVB8-F1
#
_cell.length_a   1.000
_cell.length_b   1.000
_cell.length_c   1.000
_cell.angle_alpha   90.00
_cell.angle_beta   90.00
_cell.angle_gamma   90.00
#
_symmetry.space_group_name_H-M   'P 1'
#
loop_
_entity.id
_entity.type
_entity.pdbx_description
1 polymer ?
#
loop_
_entity_poly.entity_id
_entity_poly.type
_entity_poly.pdbx_seq_one_letter_code
_entity_poly.pdbx_strand_id
1 'polypeptide(L)'
;MAVSDTTIRMESGRDVVTISAASDPSVVPEVRDWTITVRGAATSRVEVEVDGARVDAHTVYDTSTLSLSVRVPAVPSRSGMEIRFLDGIAIADDPWMDDAFDVLYRARMHYLTKEQAMSAIRGRGRPPWRRCSPLSAVTGKAAICMRDTCRQASCPGSRKCF
;
A
#
# COMPACT_ATOMS: atom_id res chain seq x y z
N MET A 1 -32.30 -8.40 2.37
CA MET A 1 -31.36 -7.42 1.77
C MET A 1 -30.73 -8.10 0.58
N ALA A 2 -30.94 -7.57 -0.62
CA ALA A 2 -30.20 -8.03 -1.78
C ALA A 2 -28.78 -7.45 -1.73
N VAL A 3 -27.79 -8.26 -2.09
CA VAL A 3 -26.35 -7.94 -1.99
C VAL A 3 -25.77 -8.17 -3.37
N SER A 4 -25.00 -7.20 -3.88
CA SER A 4 -24.19 -7.38 -5.08
C SER A 4 -22.73 -7.44 -4.69
N ASP A 5 -22.03 -8.39 -5.29
CA ASP A 5 -20.59 -8.55 -5.21
C ASP A 5 -19.93 -7.92 -6.44
N THR A 6 -18.70 -7.46 -6.28
CA THR A 6 -17.84 -6.98 -7.37
C THR A 6 -16.44 -7.48 -7.10
N THR A 7 -15.92 -8.34 -7.97
CA THR A 7 -14.61 -8.96 -7.78
C THR A 7 -13.53 -8.13 -8.44
N ILE A 8 -12.47 -7.82 -7.69
CA ILE A 8 -11.25 -7.17 -8.20
C ILE A 8 -10.14 -8.21 -8.12
N ARG A 9 -9.50 -8.48 -9.25
CA ARG A 9 -8.43 -9.47 -9.37
C ARG A 9 -7.19 -8.80 -9.95
N MET A 10 -6.03 -9.09 -9.38
CA MET A 10 -4.74 -8.68 -9.91
C MET A 10 -3.90 -9.92 -10.17
N GLU A 11 -3.41 -10.05 -11.40
CA GLU A 11 -2.58 -11.18 -11.81
C GLU A 11 -1.12 -10.73 -11.94
N SER A 12 -0.31 -11.06 -10.93
CA SER A 12 1.08 -10.60 -10.81
C SER A 12 2.03 -11.09 -11.92
N GLY A 13 1.59 -12.02 -12.77
CA GLY A 13 2.35 -12.51 -13.92
C GLY A 13 1.86 -11.98 -15.27
N ARG A 14 0.77 -11.20 -15.29
CA ARG A 14 0.19 -10.64 -16.52
C ARG A 14 0.16 -9.13 -16.54
N ASP A 15 0.53 -8.47 -15.44
CA ASP A 15 0.45 -7.01 -15.30
C ASP A 15 -0.95 -6.47 -15.65
N VAL A 16 -1.96 -7.23 -15.23
CA VAL A 16 -3.38 -6.93 -15.47
C VAL A 16 -4.16 -6.90 -14.16
N VAL A 17 -4.99 -5.87 -14.03
CA VAL A 17 -6.04 -5.76 -13.02
C VAL A 17 -7.40 -5.87 -13.70
N THR A 18 -8.21 -6.82 -13.26
CA THR A 18 -9.56 -7.06 -13.79
C THR A 18 -10.59 -6.73 -12.71
N ILE A 19 -11.61 -5.97 -13.09
CA ILE A 19 -12.80 -5.71 -12.28
C ILE A 19 -13.98 -6.34 -12.99
N SER A 20 -14.61 -7.32 -12.33
CA SER A 20 -15.80 -7.97 -12.87
C SER A 20 -17.03 -7.08 -12.77
N ALA A 21 -18.02 -7.32 -13.65
CA ALA A 21 -19.34 -6.72 -13.50
C ALA A 21 -19.96 -7.04 -12.13
N ALA A 22 -20.89 -6.20 -11.69
CA ALA A 22 -21.68 -6.43 -10.48
C ALA A 22 -22.52 -7.71 -10.63
N SER A 23 -22.51 -8.57 -9.60
CA SER A 23 -23.31 -9.81 -9.61
C SER A 23 -24.82 -9.54 -9.66
N ASP A 24 -25.27 -8.43 -9.05
CA ASP A 24 -26.64 -7.93 -9.17
C ASP A 24 -26.62 -6.42 -9.48
N PRO A 25 -26.74 -6.03 -10.76
CA PRO A 25 -26.72 -4.62 -11.15
C PRO A 25 -27.96 -3.84 -10.70
N SER A 26 -29.02 -4.50 -10.21
CA SER A 26 -30.28 -3.83 -9.81
C SER A 26 -30.19 -3.13 -8.45
N VAL A 27 -29.21 -3.52 -7.63
CA VAL A 27 -29.02 -3.00 -6.26
C VAL A 27 -27.82 -2.07 -6.13
N VAL A 28 -27.25 -1.67 -7.26
CA VAL A 28 -26.08 -0.79 -7.35
C VAL A 28 -26.35 0.33 -8.35
N PRO A 29 -25.62 1.45 -8.27
CA PRO A 29 -25.72 2.50 -9.29
C PRO A 29 -25.46 1.92 -10.69
N GLU A 30 -26.20 2.39 -11.69
CA GLU A 30 -26.04 1.94 -13.08
C GLU A 30 -24.63 2.22 -13.62
N VAL A 31 -24.03 3.33 -13.18
CA VAL A 31 -22.72 3.82 -13.60
C VAL A 31 -21.86 4.13 -12.36
N ARG A 32 -20.57 3.80 -12.43
CA ARG A 32 -19.59 3.99 -11.35
C ARG A 32 -18.30 4.62 -11.85
N ASP A 33 -17.71 5.48 -11.02
CA ASP A 33 -16.36 5.99 -11.22
C ASP A 33 -15.37 5.14 -10.43
N TRP A 34 -14.31 4.70 -11.09
CA TRP A 34 -13.28 3.85 -10.49
C TRP A 34 -11.96 4.62 -10.33
N THR A 35 -11.33 4.46 -9.17
CA THR A 35 -9.95 4.88 -8.94
C THR A 35 -9.17 3.70 -8.40
N ILE A 36 -8.20 3.20 -9.17
CA ILE A 36 -7.35 2.08 -8.80
C ILE A 36 -5.99 2.66 -8.44
N THR A 37 -5.55 2.46 -7.20
CA THR A 37 -4.25 2.95 -6.72
C THR A 37 -3.32 1.76 -6.46
N VAL A 38 -2.24 1.69 -7.22
CA VAL A 38 -1.16 0.71 -7.03
C VAL A 38 -0.03 1.40 -6.27
N ARG A 39 0.24 0.95 -5.04
CA ARG A 39 1.28 1.52 -4.17
C ARG A 39 2.60 0.78 -4.31
N GLY A 40 3.71 1.50 -4.21
CA GLY A 40 5.07 0.96 -4.35
C GLY A 40 5.42 0.55 -5.77
N ALA A 41 4.65 0.99 -6.76
CA ALA A 41 4.89 0.72 -8.17
C ALA A 41 5.59 1.91 -8.83
N ALA A 42 6.47 1.64 -9.78
CA ALA A 42 7.03 2.65 -10.67
C ALA A 42 5.94 3.18 -11.61
N THR A 43 6.21 4.30 -12.26
CA THR A 43 5.34 4.78 -13.35
C THR A 43 5.30 3.75 -14.48
N SER A 44 4.12 3.55 -15.06
CA SER A 44 3.89 2.62 -16.17
C SER A 44 2.79 3.17 -17.06
N ARG A 45 2.87 2.92 -18.37
CA ARG A 45 1.79 3.23 -19.29
C ARG A 45 0.63 2.27 -19.08
N VAL A 46 -0.58 2.82 -19.05
CA VAL A 46 -1.80 2.08 -18.74
C VAL A 46 -2.76 2.12 -19.92
N GLU A 47 -3.29 0.97 -20.29
CA GLU A 47 -4.44 0.83 -21.19
C GLU A 47 -5.62 0.28 -20.40
N VAL A 48 -6.81 0.82 -20.65
CA VAL A 48 -8.05 0.36 -20.03
C VAL A 48 -9.03 -0.08 -21.10
N GLU A 49 -9.59 -1.27 -20.93
CA GLU A 49 -10.64 -1.83 -21.77
C GLU A 49 -11.89 -2.10 -20.90
N VAL A 50 -13.06 -1.68 -21.39
CA VAL A 50 -14.37 -1.98 -20.78
C VAL A 50 -15.18 -2.77 -21.81
N ASP A 51 -15.59 -4.00 -21.45
CA ASP A 51 -16.23 -4.96 -22.37
C ASP A 51 -15.52 -5.10 -23.73
N GLY A 52 -14.18 -5.00 -23.75
CA GLY A 52 -13.34 -5.12 -24.95
C GLY A 52 -13.20 -3.83 -25.78
N ALA A 53 -13.82 -2.73 -25.38
CA ALA A 53 -13.61 -1.42 -25.98
C ALA A 53 -12.58 -0.62 -25.17
N ARG A 54 -11.61 0.01 -25.84
CA ARG A 54 -10.64 0.90 -25.18
C ARG A 54 -11.31 2.18 -24.70
N VAL A 55 -11.01 2.58 -23.47
CA VAL A 55 -11.56 3.76 -22.82
C VAL A 55 -10.41 4.65 -22.33
N ASP A 56 -10.59 5.96 -22.43
CA ASP A 56 -9.63 6.93 -21.90
C ASP A 56 -9.62 6.88 -20.37
N ALA A 57 -8.43 6.67 -19.81
CA ALA A 57 -8.19 6.67 -18.38
C ALA A 57 -7.20 7.77 -18.01
N HIS A 58 -7.44 8.39 -16.86
CA HIS A 58 -6.56 9.44 -16.34
C HIS A 58 -5.60 8.85 -15.31
N THR A 59 -4.30 8.91 -15.61
CA THR A 59 -3.25 8.35 -14.76
C THR A 59 -2.50 9.46 -14.02
N VAL A 60 -2.34 9.30 -12.71
CA VAL A 60 -1.59 10.23 -11.83
C VAL A 60 -0.57 9.44 -11.05
N TYR A 61 0.67 9.93 -11.02
CA TYR A 61 1.71 9.39 -10.17
C TYR A 61 1.99 10.35 -9.00
N ASP A 62 1.91 9.84 -7.77
CA ASP A 62 2.32 10.55 -6.57
C ASP A 62 3.67 10.02 -6.08
N THR A 63 4.70 10.85 -6.19
CA THR A 63 6.07 10.52 -5.80
C THR A 63 6.26 10.44 -4.28
N SER A 64 5.43 11.13 -3.50
CA SER A 64 5.56 11.15 -2.03
C SER A 64 5.10 9.83 -1.40
N THR A 65 4.18 9.13 -2.06
CA THR A 65 3.64 7.84 -1.61
C THR A 65 4.01 6.69 -2.53
N LEU A 66 4.82 6.96 -3.57
CA LEU A 66 5.21 6.02 -4.64
C LEU A 66 4.00 5.28 -5.21
N SER A 67 2.94 6.02 -5.50
CA SER A 67 1.62 5.44 -5.83
C SER A 67 1.16 5.88 -7.22
N LEU A 68 0.79 4.90 -8.05
CA LEU A 68 0.19 5.10 -9.36
C LEU A 68 -1.33 4.97 -9.25
N SER A 69 -2.05 6.04 -9.57
CA SER A 69 -3.51 6.08 -9.55
C SER A 69 -4.07 6.13 -10.96
N VAL A 70 -4.94 5.19 -11.31
CA VAL A 70 -5.67 5.13 -12.58
C VAL A 70 -7.12 5.45 -12.30
N ARG A 71 -7.64 6.51 -12.93
CA ARG A 71 -9.04 6.92 -12.82
C ARG A 71 -9.78 6.61 -14.11
N VAL A 72 -10.89 5.89 -13.98
CA VAL A 72 -11.76 5.51 -15.09
C VAL A 72 -13.17 5.97 -14.72
N PRO A 73 -13.65 7.08 -15.30
CA PRO A 73 -14.99 7.56 -15.04
C PRO A 73 -16.04 6.75 -15.81
N ALA A 74 -17.27 6.81 -15.33
CA ALA A 74 -18.46 6.38 -16.05
C ALA A 74 -18.48 4.92 -16.56
N VAL A 75 -18.03 3.95 -15.75
CA VAL A 75 -18.07 2.52 -16.10
C VAL A 75 -19.46 1.93 -15.75
N PRO A 76 -20.17 1.30 -16.69
CA PRO A 76 -21.43 0.63 -16.41
C PRO A 76 -21.26 -0.53 -15.43
N SER A 77 -22.14 -0.66 -14.44
CA SER A 77 -22.08 -1.74 -13.44
C SER A 77 -22.31 -3.14 -14.01
N ARG A 78 -22.85 -3.23 -15.23
CA ARG A 78 -23.06 -4.50 -15.96
C ARG A 78 -21.81 -4.94 -16.74
N SER A 79 -20.82 -4.07 -16.86
CA SER A 79 -19.64 -4.28 -17.69
C SER A 79 -18.43 -4.69 -16.86
N GLY A 80 -17.57 -5.51 -17.46
CA GLY A 80 -16.25 -5.81 -16.92
C GLY A 80 -15.23 -4.78 -17.37
N MET A 81 -14.20 -4.54 -16.56
CA MET A 81 -13.09 -3.66 -16.89
C MET A 81 -11.77 -4.40 -16.73
N GLU A 82 -10.86 -4.20 -17.68
CA GLU A 82 -9.49 -4.69 -17.65
C GLU A 82 -8.52 -3.52 -17.78
N ILE A 83 -7.54 -3.48 -16.86
CA ILE A 83 -6.50 -2.45 -16.82
C ILE A 83 -5.17 -3.17 -17.05
N ARG A 84 -4.50 -2.86 -18.15
CA ARG A 84 -3.21 -3.42 -18.53
C ARG A 84 -2.10 -2.41 -18.32
N PHE A 85 -1.02 -2.83 -17.66
CA PHE A 85 0.19 -2.03 -17.48
C PHE A 85 1.22 -2.46 -18.54
N LEU A 86 1.42 -1.63 -19.57
CA LEU A 86 2.20 -1.99 -20.76
C LEU A 86 3.70 -2.14 -20.48
N ASP A 87 4.21 -1.38 -19.53
CA ASP A 87 5.63 -1.44 -19.13
C ASP A 87 5.83 -2.41 -17.94
N GLY A 88 4.78 -3.15 -17.59
CA GLY A 88 4.71 -4.01 -16.42
C GLY A 88 4.51 -3.26 -15.11
N ILE A 89 4.27 -4.00 -14.03
CA ILE A 89 4.19 -3.46 -12.66
C ILE A 89 5.57 -3.61 -12.00
N ALA A 90 6.48 -2.69 -12.31
CA ALA A 90 7.78 -2.63 -11.65
C ALA A 90 7.67 -2.03 -10.25
N ILE A 91 8.52 -2.49 -9.32
CA ILE A 91 8.63 -1.90 -7.98
C ILE A 91 9.34 -0.55 -8.10
N ALA A 92 8.79 0.49 -7.49
CA ALA A 92 9.42 1.81 -7.45
C ALA A 92 10.72 1.79 -6.62
N ASP A 93 11.67 2.64 -7.02
CA ASP A 93 12.83 2.92 -6.19
C ASP A 93 12.42 3.67 -4.93
N ASP A 94 12.65 3.03 -3.79
CA ASP A 94 12.31 3.53 -2.46
C ASP A 94 13.42 4.49 -1.97
N PRO A 95 13.16 5.79 -1.70
CA PRO A 95 14.13 6.73 -1.16
C PRO A 95 14.35 6.55 0.35
N TRP A 96 14.43 5.31 0.83
CA TRP A 96 14.52 4.95 2.25
C TRP A 96 15.65 5.64 3.02
N MET A 97 16.73 6.03 2.33
CA MET A 97 17.84 6.78 2.91
C MET A 97 17.48 8.21 3.24
N ASP A 98 16.72 8.86 2.36
CA ASP A 98 16.26 10.24 2.56
C ASP A 98 15.19 10.26 3.65
N ASP A 99 14.30 9.27 3.67
CA ASP A 99 13.32 9.10 4.76
C ASP A 99 13.98 8.89 6.12
N ALA A 100 15.00 8.02 6.18
CA ALA A 100 15.76 7.80 7.40
C ALA A 100 16.46 9.08 7.87
N PHE A 101 17.04 9.84 6.94
CA PHE A 101 17.64 11.14 7.24
C PHE A 101 16.61 12.12 7.79
N ASP A 102 15.45 12.26 7.14
CA ASP A 102 14.37 13.16 7.54
C ASP A 102 13.86 12.86 8.95
N VAL A 103 13.67 11.58 9.29
CA VAL A 103 13.27 11.14 10.62
C VAL A 103 14.32 11.53 11.66
N LEU A 104 15.60 11.23 11.42
CA LEU A 104 16.68 11.58 12.34
C LEU A 104 16.85 13.11 12.46
N TYR A 105 16.69 13.83 11.37
CA TYR A 105 16.77 15.29 11.33
C TYR A 105 15.67 15.91 12.21
N ARG A 106 14.43 15.45 12.10
CA ARG A 106 13.29 15.93 12.90
C ARG A 106 13.29 15.41 14.35
N ALA A 107 14.05 14.36 14.66
CA ALA A 107 14.13 13.82 16.02
C ALA A 107 14.73 14.83 17.01
N ARG A 108 14.12 14.94 18.20
CA ARG A 108 14.62 15.74 19.32
C ARG A 108 15.63 14.93 20.15
N MET A 109 16.80 14.67 19.56
CA MET A 109 17.93 14.01 20.23
C MET A 109 19.25 14.71 19.90
N HIS A 110 20.30 14.40 20.66
CA HIS A 110 21.62 14.98 20.45
C HIS A 110 22.16 14.71 19.04
N TYR A 111 22.85 15.70 18.48
CA TYR A 111 23.39 15.63 17.11
C TYR A 111 24.35 14.44 16.92
N LEU A 112 25.25 14.18 17.87
CA LEU A 112 26.16 13.03 17.80
C LEU A 112 25.42 11.68 17.73
N THR A 113 24.27 11.57 18.40
CA THR A 113 23.43 10.38 18.33
C THR A 113 22.81 10.21 16.94
N LYS A 114 22.43 11.32 16.27
CA LYS A 114 21.95 11.30 14.88
C LYS A 114 23.03 10.82 13.92
N GLU A 115 24.26 11.31 14.06
CA GLU A 115 25.39 10.90 13.21
C GLU A 115 25.75 9.43 13.40
N GLN A 116 25.73 8.94 14.65
CA GLN A 116 25.93 7.52 14.95
C GLN A 116 24.83 6.65 14.35
N ALA A 117 23.56 7.06 14.49
CA ALA A 117 22.43 6.35 13.90
C ALA A 117 22.51 6.33 12.37
N MET A 118 22.82 7.46 11.73
CA MET A 118 22.94 7.55 10.28
C MET A 118 24.10 6.69 9.74
N SER A 119 25.24 6.68 10.44
CA SER A 119 26.38 5.82 10.09
C SER A 119 26.02 4.34 10.22
N ALA A 120 25.25 3.96 11.24
CA ALA A 120 24.77 2.60 11.41
C ALA A 120 23.80 2.17 10.29
N ILE A 121 22.91 3.06 9.85
CA ILE A 121 21.97 2.81 8.74
C ILE A 121 22.73 2.63 7.42
N ARG A 122 23.68 3.52 7.12
CA ARG A 122 24.55 3.42 5.93
C ARG A 122 25.33 2.10 5.91
N GLY A 123 25.89 1.70 7.05
CA GLY A 123 26.68 0.47 7.16
C GLY A 123 25.86 -0.82 7.06
N ARG A 124 24.57 -0.80 7.44
CA ARG A 124 23.66 -1.96 7.33
C ARG A 124 23.00 -2.08 5.95
N GLY A 125 22.97 -1.01 5.16
CA GLY A 125 22.30 -0.97 3.87
C GLY A 125 20.77 -0.99 3.99
N ARG A 126 20.07 -1.11 2.86
CA ARG A 126 18.60 -1.12 2.83
C ARG A 126 18.10 -2.27 3.70
N PRO A 127 17.36 -2.00 4.79
CA PRO A 127 16.82 -3.08 5.58
C PRO A 127 15.93 -3.93 4.67
N PRO A 128 16.08 -5.26 4.67
CA PRO A 128 15.24 -6.11 3.86
C PRO A 128 13.83 -6.08 4.46
N TRP A 129 13.00 -5.14 4.00
CA TRP A 129 11.59 -5.05 4.37
C TRP A 129 10.81 -6.34 4.03
N ARG A 130 11.44 -7.26 3.27
CA ARG A 130 11.05 -8.67 3.10
C ARG A 130 11.62 -9.61 4.16
N ARG A 131 11.56 -9.24 5.44
CA ARG A 131 11.50 -10.20 6.54
C ARG A 131 11.07 -9.47 7.82
N CYS A 132 9.79 -9.52 8.13
CA CYS A 132 9.47 -9.80 9.53
C CYS A 132 9.99 -11.21 9.81
N SER A 133 11.29 -11.33 10.08
CA SER A 133 11.78 -12.47 10.83
C SER A 133 11.08 -12.40 12.18
N PRO A 134 10.55 -13.50 12.74
CA PRO A 134 10.29 -13.50 14.17
C PRO A 134 11.64 -13.16 14.80
N LEU A 135 11.68 -12.04 15.53
CA LEU A 135 12.81 -11.68 16.38
C LEU A 135 13.17 -12.93 17.17
N SER A 136 14.29 -13.57 16.82
CA SER A 136 14.89 -14.59 17.67
C SER A 136 15.08 -13.94 19.02
N ALA A 137 14.48 -14.54 20.04
CA ALA A 137 14.50 -14.10 21.41
C ALA A 137 15.90 -13.63 21.83
N VAL A 138 16.08 -12.31 21.91
CA VAL A 138 17.02 -11.73 22.86
C VAL A 138 16.18 -11.35 24.06
N THR A 139 16.24 -12.22 25.06
CA THR A 139 15.73 -12.01 26.41
C THR A 139 16.13 -10.62 26.90
N GLY A 140 15.16 -9.75 27.15
CA GLY A 140 15.40 -8.43 27.73
C GLY A 140 14.40 -7.35 27.32
N LYS A 141 13.16 -7.48 27.81
CA LYS A 141 12.11 -6.45 27.96
C LYS A 141 12.32 -5.09 27.25
N ALA A 142 11.53 -4.84 26.20
CA ALA A 142 10.65 -3.67 26.07
C ALA A 142 9.78 -3.85 24.81
N ALA A 143 8.49 -4.10 24.99
CA ALA A 143 7.53 -4.14 23.90
C ALA A 143 7.16 -2.71 23.51
N ILE A 144 7.39 -2.34 22.25
CA ILE A 144 6.71 -1.18 21.64
C ILE A 144 5.48 -1.75 20.94
N CYS A 145 4.35 -1.58 21.61
CA CYS A 145 3.02 -1.90 21.11
C CYS A 145 2.55 -0.75 20.21
N MET A 146 2.29 -1.02 18.94
CA MET A 146 1.66 -0.06 18.02
C MET A 146 0.13 -0.12 18.20
N ARG A 147 -0.49 1.06 18.22
CA ARG A 147 -1.88 1.35 18.60
C ARG A 147 -2.88 0.50 17.82
N ASP A 148 -3.76 -0.23 18.53
CA ASP A 148 -5.23 -0.17 18.40
C ASP A 148 -6.03 -1.37 18.97
N THR A 149 -5.41 -2.36 19.61
CA THR A 149 -6.14 -3.57 20.10
C THR A 149 -6.14 -3.80 21.61
N CYS A 150 -6.04 -2.75 22.44
CA CYS A 150 -6.11 -2.89 23.90
C CYS A 150 -7.40 -2.30 24.49
N ARG A 151 -8.55 -2.76 24.02
CA ARG A 151 -9.82 -2.63 24.72
C ARG A 151 -10.29 -4.05 25.01
N GLN A 152 -10.11 -4.50 26.26
CA GLN A 152 -10.48 -5.82 26.81
C GLN A 152 -9.46 -6.96 26.64
N ALA A 153 -8.37 -6.91 27.42
CA ALA A 153 -7.80 -8.13 28.00
C ALA A 153 -7.05 -7.79 29.28
N SER A 154 -7.49 -8.43 30.37
CA SER A 154 -6.94 -8.36 31.72
C SER A 154 -5.43 -8.63 31.75
N CYS A 155 -4.65 -7.73 32.34
CA CYS A 155 -3.25 -7.98 32.70
C CYS A 155 -3.18 -8.65 34.08
N PRO A 156 -2.64 -9.87 34.20
CA PRO A 156 -2.27 -10.43 35.50
C PRO A 156 -0.88 -9.93 35.89
N GLY A 157 -0.75 -9.35 37.07
CA GLY A 157 0.56 -8.95 37.62
C GLY A 157 0.60 -7.51 38.09
N SER A 158 -0.20 -7.21 39.10
CA SER A 158 -0.20 -5.95 39.83
C SER A 158 1.14 -5.72 40.54
N ARG A 159 1.70 -4.51 40.37
CA ARG A 159 2.19 -3.73 41.49
C ARG A 159 2.11 -2.25 41.12
N LYS A 160 1.46 -1.50 42.01
CA LYS A 160 0.92 -0.15 41.85
C LYS A 160 2.01 0.84 41.46
N CYS A 161 1.69 1.71 40.50
CA CYS A 161 2.42 2.93 40.23
C CYS A 161 2.23 3.91 41.41
N PHE A 162 3.33 4.49 41.88
CA PHE A 162 3.37 5.87 42.35
C PHE A 162 3.95 6.70 41.21
#